data_AF-A0A1I9GDM8-F1
#
_entry.id   AF-A0A1I9GDM8-F1
#
_cell.length_a   1.000
_cell.length_b   1.000
_cell.length_c   1.000
_cell.angle_alpha   90.00
_cell.angle_beta   90.00
_cell.angle_gamma   90.00
#
_symmetry.space_group_name_H-M   'P 1'
#
loop_
_entity.id
_entity.type
_entity.pdbx_description
1 polymer ?
#
loop_
_entity_poly.entity_id
_entity_poly.type
_entity_poly.pdbx_seq_one_letter_code
_entity_poly.pdbx_strand_id
1 'polypeptide(L)'
;DIVLALELANKYRKPIVIVAEDVDGEALTTLVLNRLKVGLQVAAVKAPGFGDNRKNTLKDMAIATGGTVFGDDANLLKIEDVQISDLGEAEEVSITKDDTLILRGKGKPEDLEKRISMIEDELEQSTSEYEKEKLNERLAKLS
;
A
#
# COMPACT_ATOMS: atom_id res chain seq x y z
N ASP A 1 16.34 0.78 2.74
CA ASP A 1 16.39 0.52 4.20
C ASP A 1 15.04 0.94 4.81
N ILE A 2 14.44 0.13 5.70
CA ILE A 2 13.12 0.38 6.33
C ILE A 2 13.21 0.84 7.79
N VAL A 3 14.42 0.99 8.34
CA VAL A 3 14.63 1.32 9.75
C VAL A 3 13.86 2.57 10.17
N LEU A 4 13.90 3.63 9.37
CA LEU A 4 13.22 4.90 9.70
C LEU A 4 11.69 4.72 9.82
N ALA A 5 11.07 3.91 8.95
CA ALA A 5 9.64 3.60 9.04
C ALA A 5 9.30 2.89 10.36
N LEU A 6 10.16 1.97 10.82
CA LEU A 6 9.98 1.24 12.08
C LEU A 6 10.18 2.16 13.30
N GLU A 7 11.15 3.07 13.24
CA GLU A 7 11.36 4.07 14.28
C GLU A 7 10.16 5.01 14.43
N LEU A 8 9.58 5.47 13.31
CA LEU A 8 8.36 6.27 13.30
C LEU A 8 7.19 5.51 13.93
N ALA A 9 6.94 4.27 13.50
CA ALA A 9 5.87 3.43 14.05
C ALA A 9 6.01 3.25 15.58
N ASN A 10 7.23 2.99 16.05
CA ASN A 10 7.53 2.85 17.47
C ASN A 10 7.34 4.17 18.24
N LYS A 11 7.81 5.29 17.68
CA LYS A 11 7.68 6.63 18.28
C LYS A 11 6.23 7.02 18.49
N TYR A 12 5.37 6.76 17.51
CA TYR A 12 3.94 7.08 17.60
C TYR A 12 3.10 5.97 18.25
N ARG A 13 3.72 4.83 18.61
CA ARG A 13 3.06 3.64 19.17
C ARG A 13 1.87 3.19 18.33
N LYS A 14 2.03 3.18 17.01
CA LYS A 14 1.03 2.74 16.04
C LYS A 14 1.48 1.46 15.36
N PRO A 15 0.57 0.50 15.10
CA PRO A 15 0.87 -0.62 14.23
C PRO A 15 1.27 -0.13 12.84
N ILE A 16 2.15 -0.87 12.16
CA ILE A 16 2.56 -0.59 10.79
C ILE A 16 2.43 -1.85 9.93
N VAL A 17 1.89 -1.66 8.72
CA VAL A 17 1.80 -2.71 7.69
C VAL A 17 2.63 -2.27 6.50
N ILE A 18 3.57 -3.11 6.10
CA ILE A 18 4.45 -2.89 4.94
C ILE A 18 3.87 -3.66 3.77
N VAL A 19 3.58 -2.96 2.67
CA VAL A 19 3.13 -3.56 1.41
C VAL A 19 4.22 -3.31 0.36
N ALA A 20 4.88 -4.37 -0.10
CA ALA A 20 6.04 -4.26 -1.00
C ALA A 20 6.02 -5.35 -2.06
N GLU A 21 6.69 -5.14 -3.20
CA GLU A 21 6.87 -6.18 -4.22
C GLU A 21 7.50 -7.45 -3.63
N ASP A 22 8.58 -7.27 -2.86
CA ASP A 22 9.15 -8.33 -2.04
C ASP A 22 9.77 -7.75 -0.77
N VAL A 23 10.02 -8.64 0.20
CA VAL A 23 10.73 -8.30 1.44
C VAL A 23 11.87 -9.29 1.61
N ASP A 24 13.10 -8.80 1.41
CA ASP A 24 14.30 -9.62 1.49
C ASP A 24 14.50 -10.25 2.89
N GLY A 25 15.25 -11.36 2.93
CA GLY A 25 15.46 -12.13 4.16
C GLY A 25 16.08 -11.34 5.31
N GLU A 26 16.98 -10.40 5.02
CA GLU A 26 17.58 -9.52 6.02
C GLU A 26 16.57 -8.53 6.60
N ALA A 27 15.76 -7.90 5.74
CA ALA A 27 14.68 -7.01 6.16
C ALA A 27 13.61 -7.76 6.96
N LEU A 28 13.21 -8.95 6.51
CA LEU A 28 12.26 -9.81 7.21
C LEU A 28 12.77 -10.23 8.60
N THR A 29 14.05 -10.60 8.69
CA THR A 29 14.69 -10.93 9.99
C THR A 29 14.65 -9.73 10.93
N THR A 30 14.94 -8.53 10.41
CA THR A 30 14.87 -7.28 11.18
C THR A 30 13.45 -7.01 11.70
N LEU A 31 12.41 -7.23 10.88
CA LEU A 31 11.02 -7.08 11.29
C LEU A 31 10.63 -8.06 12.40
N VAL A 32 11.00 -9.34 12.23
CA VAL A 32 10.72 -10.39 13.23
C VAL A 32 11.41 -10.09 14.56
N LEU A 33 12.67 -9.67 14.54
CA LEU A 33 13.41 -9.31 15.74
C LEU A 33 12.81 -8.09 16.45
N ASN A 34 12.41 -7.04 15.73
CA ASN A 34 11.75 -5.88 16.32
C ASN A 34 10.40 -6.22 16.94
N ARG A 35 9.60 -7.07 16.27
CA ARG A 35 8.33 -7.56 16.83
C ARG A 35 8.54 -8.33 18.13
N LEU A 36 9.51 -9.25 18.19
CA LEU A 36 9.74 -10.12 19.35
C LEU A 36 10.44 -9.40 20.52
N LYS A 37 11.44 -8.55 20.23
CA LYS A 37 12.28 -7.94 21.27
C LYS A 37 11.75 -6.59 21.75
N VAL A 38 11.21 -5.78 20.83
CA VAL A 38 10.75 -4.41 21.11
C VAL A 38 9.23 -4.37 21.30
N GLY A 39 8.51 -5.41 20.89
CA GLY A 39 7.05 -5.44 20.92
C GLY A 39 6.42 -4.60 19.83
N LEU A 40 7.17 -4.25 18.78
CA LEU A 40 6.65 -3.47 17.66
C LEU A 40 5.55 -4.24 16.94
N GLN A 41 4.38 -3.63 16.78
CA GLN A 41 3.27 -4.23 16.03
C GLN A 41 3.50 -3.99 14.54
N VAL A 42 4.16 -4.95 13.88
CA VAL A 42 4.49 -4.88 12.46
C VAL A 42 4.06 -6.13 11.70
N ALA A 43 3.55 -5.93 10.48
CA ALA A 43 3.31 -6.98 9.50
C ALA A 43 3.84 -6.54 8.13
N ALA A 44 4.20 -7.51 7.29
CA ALA A 44 4.60 -7.27 5.91
C ALA A 44 3.87 -8.25 4.99
N VAL A 45 3.37 -7.74 3.86
CA VAL A 45 2.64 -8.50 2.84
C VAL A 45 3.13 -8.12 1.46
N LYS A 46 3.01 -9.04 0.51
CA LYS A 46 3.34 -8.76 -0.89
C LYS A 46 2.28 -7.86 -1.51
N ALA A 47 2.73 -6.91 -2.32
CA ALA A 47 1.86 -6.08 -3.13
C ALA A 47 1.09 -6.96 -4.14
N PRO A 48 -0.22 -6.77 -4.29
CA PRO A 48 -1.03 -7.61 -5.17
C PRO A 48 -0.70 -7.39 -6.64
N GLY A 49 -0.81 -8.46 -7.44
CA GLY A 49 -0.58 -8.42 -8.88
C GLY A 49 0.90 -8.43 -9.28
N PHE A 50 1.16 -8.10 -10.55
CA PHE A 50 2.50 -8.05 -11.13
C PHE A 50 2.60 -6.89 -12.14
N GLY A 51 3.83 -6.48 -12.47
CA GLY A 51 4.09 -5.43 -13.47
C GLY A 51 3.31 -4.13 -13.22
N ASP A 52 2.74 -3.55 -14.28
CA ASP A 52 1.99 -2.29 -14.22
C ASP A 52 0.70 -2.41 -13.42
N ASN A 53 0.06 -3.59 -13.40
CA ASN A 53 -1.13 -3.81 -12.57
C ASN A 53 -0.82 -3.67 -11.08
N ARG A 54 0.35 -4.16 -10.63
CA ARG A 54 0.82 -4.00 -9.25
C ARG A 54 1.13 -2.54 -8.92
N LYS A 55 1.82 -1.82 -9.81
CA LYS A 55 2.09 -0.38 -9.63
C LYS A 55 0.79 0.41 -9.48
N ASN A 56 -0.18 0.14 -10.37
CA ASN A 56 -1.49 0.77 -10.31
C ASN A 56 -2.27 0.41 -9.04
N THR A 57 -2.26 -0.86 -8.63
CA THR A 57 -2.95 -1.28 -7.40
C THR A 57 -2.31 -0.68 -6.15
N LEU A 58 -0.97 -0.57 -6.08
CA LEU A 58 -0.29 0.14 -4.99
C LEU A 58 -0.68 1.61 -4.94
N LYS A 59 -0.80 2.26 -6.10
CA LYS A 59 -1.27 3.65 -6.19
C LYS A 59 -2.70 3.80 -5.71
N ASP A 60 -3.57 2.84 -6.04
CA ASP A 60 -4.96 2.79 -5.57
C ASP A 60 -5.00 2.70 -4.03
N MET A 61 -4.21 1.78 -3.44
CA MET A 61 -4.10 1.63 -1.99
C MET A 61 -3.55 2.89 -1.32
N ALA A 62 -2.55 3.54 -1.91
CA ALA A 62 -1.97 4.78 -1.42
C ALA A 62 -3.02 5.91 -1.41
N ILE A 63 -3.76 6.09 -2.51
CA ILE A 63 -4.83 7.09 -2.59
C ILE A 63 -5.93 6.80 -1.56
N ALA A 64 -6.38 5.55 -1.45
CA ALA A 64 -7.44 5.16 -0.51
C ALA A 64 -7.04 5.36 0.96
N THR A 65 -5.75 5.28 1.28
CA THR A 65 -5.22 5.44 2.65
C THR A 65 -4.61 6.81 2.92
N GLY A 66 -4.43 7.64 1.90
CA GLY A 66 -3.75 8.94 2.01
C GLY A 66 -2.22 8.85 2.09
N GLY A 67 -1.64 7.70 1.74
CA GLY A 67 -0.19 7.47 1.75
C GLY A 67 0.47 7.76 0.40
N THR A 68 1.78 7.55 0.35
CA THR A 68 2.61 7.67 -0.85
C THR A 68 3.27 6.34 -1.22
N VAL A 69 3.35 6.04 -2.51
CA VAL A 69 4.13 4.90 -3.02
C VAL A 69 5.58 5.33 -3.18
N PHE A 70 6.49 4.64 -2.49
CA PHE A 70 7.94 4.84 -2.59
C PHE A 70 8.52 4.07 -3.77
N GLY A 71 9.50 4.66 -4.44
CA GLY A 71 10.20 4.00 -5.56
C GLY A 71 9.36 3.81 -6.83
N ASP A 72 8.24 4.52 -6.97
CA ASP A 72 7.55 4.66 -8.25
C ASP A 72 8.36 5.59 -9.17
N ASP A 73 8.35 5.35 -10.48
CA ASP A 73 9.17 6.07 -11.48
C ASP A 73 8.88 7.59 -11.49
N ALA A 74 7.71 7.99 -10.98
CA ALA A 74 7.28 9.37 -10.85
C ALA A 74 7.73 10.08 -9.56
N ASN A 75 8.16 9.34 -8.53
CA ASN A 75 8.46 9.88 -7.20
C ASN A 75 9.96 9.76 -6.86
N LEU A 76 10.60 10.90 -6.61
CA LEU A 76 11.99 10.98 -6.12
C LEU A 76 12.14 10.57 -4.64
N LEU A 77 11.02 10.24 -3.97
CA LEU A 77 10.97 9.87 -2.56
C LEU A 77 11.56 8.48 -2.36
N LYS A 78 12.70 8.48 -1.67
CA LYS A 78 13.39 7.30 -1.19
C LYS A 78 12.76 6.82 0.12
N ILE A 79 12.64 5.51 0.29
CA ILE A 79 12.10 4.93 1.53
C ILE A 79 12.97 5.28 2.75
N GLU A 80 14.25 5.53 2.52
CA GLU A 80 15.20 5.98 3.55
C GLU A 80 14.83 7.33 4.17
N ASP A 81 14.08 8.16 3.44
CA ASP A 81 13.70 9.52 3.83
C ASP A 81 12.22 9.63 4.27
N VAL A 82 11.58 8.49 4.55
CA VAL A 82 10.16 8.42 4.91
C VAL A 82 9.78 9.35 6.06
N GLN A 83 8.69 10.07 5.88
CA GLN A 83 8.06 10.90 6.90
C GLN A 83 6.73 10.31 7.33
N ILE A 84 6.25 10.72 8.51
CA ILE A 84 4.94 10.27 9.02
C ILE A 84 3.79 10.66 8.07
N SER A 85 3.92 11.78 7.35
CA SER A 85 2.95 12.25 6.36
C SER A 85 2.89 11.41 5.09
N ASP A 86 3.89 10.56 4.85
CA ASP A 86 3.93 9.70 3.66
C ASP A 86 3.25 8.35 3.90
N LEU A 87 3.03 7.99 5.17
CA LEU A 87 2.40 6.73 5.56
C LEU A 87 0.87 6.86 5.46
N GLY A 88 0.25 5.92 4.76
CA GLY A 88 -1.20 5.82 4.70
C GLY A 88 -1.80 5.38 6.03
N GLU A 89 -3.04 5.81 6.28
CA GLU A 89 -3.80 5.45 7.47
C GLU A 89 -5.09 4.71 7.13
N ALA A 90 -5.44 3.74 7.96
CA ALA A 90 -6.70 2.99 7.90
C ALA A 90 -7.18 2.70 9.32
N GLU A 91 -8.48 2.51 9.49
CA GLU A 91 -9.05 2.20 10.80
C GLU A 91 -8.77 0.75 11.21
N GLU A 92 -8.77 -0.16 10.24
CA GLU A 92 -8.60 -1.58 10.49
C GLU A 92 -7.88 -2.25 9.32
N VAL A 93 -6.91 -3.11 9.65
CA VAL A 93 -6.22 -3.97 8.68
C VAL A 93 -6.24 -5.40 9.19
N SER A 94 -6.78 -6.31 8.40
CA SER A 94 -6.81 -7.75 8.70
C SER A 94 -5.97 -8.49 7.68
N ILE A 95 -5.08 -9.36 8.17
CA ILE A 95 -4.16 -10.14 7.34
C ILE A 95 -4.35 -11.61 7.71
N THR A 96 -4.70 -12.42 6.70
CA THR A 96 -4.76 -13.88 6.81
C THR A 96 -3.56 -14.49 6.08
N LYS A 97 -3.54 -15.81 5.94
CA LYS A 97 -2.53 -16.50 5.14
C LYS A 97 -2.60 -16.08 3.67
N ASP A 98 -3.81 -15.83 3.17
CA ASP A 98 -4.09 -15.70 1.74
C ASP A 98 -4.56 -14.29 1.37
N ASP A 99 -5.09 -13.51 2.31
CA ASP A 99 -5.75 -12.23 2.05
C ASP A 99 -5.26 -11.09 2.95
N THR A 100 -5.36 -9.87 2.43
CA THR A 100 -5.21 -8.63 3.21
C THR A 100 -6.39 -7.72 2.93
N LEU A 101 -7.06 -7.27 3.99
CA LEU A 101 -8.19 -6.35 3.94
C LEU A 101 -7.81 -5.06 4.65
N ILE A 102 -7.87 -3.93 3.94
CA ILE A 102 -7.67 -2.59 4.48
C ILE A 102 -9.02 -1.90 4.49
N LEU A 103 -9.54 -1.60 5.67
CA LEU A 103 -10.89 -1.06 5.85
C LEU A 103 -10.82 0.38 6.37
N ARG A 104 -11.71 1.23 5.81
CA ARG A 104 -11.91 2.61 6.24
C ARG A 104 -10.60 3.42 6.20
N GLY A 105 -9.95 3.42 5.03
CA GLY A 105 -8.80 4.25 4.73
C GLY A 105 -9.09 5.74 4.95
N LYS A 106 -8.04 6.53 5.27
CA LYS A 106 -8.14 7.97 5.54
C LYS A 106 -7.65 8.84 4.38
N GLY A 107 -7.74 8.30 3.16
CA GLY A 107 -7.52 9.07 1.93
C GLY A 107 -8.49 10.23 1.78
N LYS A 108 -8.09 11.24 1.01
CA LYS A 108 -8.96 12.38 0.69
C LYS A 108 -10.08 11.93 -0.25
N PRO A 109 -11.36 12.18 0.07
CA PRO A 109 -12.47 11.80 -0.79
C PRO A 109 -12.32 12.30 -2.24
N GLU A 110 -11.80 13.51 -2.42
CA GLU A 110 -11.64 14.11 -3.74
C GLU A 110 -10.57 13.40 -4.58
N ASP A 111 -9.53 12.86 -3.96
CA ASP A 111 -8.48 12.11 -4.66
C ASP A 111 -8.95 10.70 -4.99
N LEU A 112 -9.77 10.10 -4.12
CA LEU A 112 -10.41 8.81 -4.35
C LEU A 112 -11.42 8.89 -5.52
N GLU A 113 -12.31 9.89 -5.52
CA GLU A 113 -13.28 10.12 -6.61
C GLU A 113 -12.59 10.33 -7.96
N LYS A 114 -11.51 11.15 -7.98
CA LYS A 114 -10.70 11.32 -9.20
C LYS A 114 -10.10 9.99 -9.66
N ARG A 115 -9.58 9.18 -8.74
CA ARG A 115 -8.97 7.89 -9.09
C ARG A 115 -9.99 6.92 -9.66
N ILE A 116 -11.19 6.86 -9.07
CA ILE A 116 -12.32 6.06 -9.55
C ILE A 116 -12.69 6.51 -10.97
N SER A 117 -12.91 7.82 -11.19
CA SER A 117 -13.25 8.36 -12.52
C SER A 117 -12.17 8.06 -13.57
N MET A 118 -10.88 8.14 -13.22
CA MET A 118 -9.81 7.74 -14.14
C MET A 118 -9.88 6.26 -14.55
N ILE A 119 -10.21 5.37 -13.61
CA ILE A 119 -10.33 3.93 -13.89
C ILE A 119 -11.57 3.65 -14.75
N GLU A 120 -12.68 4.36 -14.51
CA GLU A 120 -13.90 4.28 -15.33
C GLU A 120 -13.63 4.73 -16.77
N ASP A 121 -12.93 5.85 -16.97
CA ASP A 121 -12.53 6.34 -18.29
C ASP A 121 -11.62 5.32 -19.02
N GLU A 122 -10.64 4.75 -18.32
CA GLU A 122 -9.76 3.70 -18.86
C GLU A 122 -10.56 2.44 -19.25
N LEU A 123 -11.59 2.09 -18.46
CA LEU A 123 -12.44 0.93 -18.69
C LEU A 123 -13.29 1.09 -19.96
N GLU A 124 -13.83 2.29 -20.21
CA GLU A 124 -14.61 2.60 -21.41
C GLU A 124 -13.76 2.56 -22.68
N GLN A 125 -12.50 3.01 -22.59
CA GLN A 125 -11.58 3.09 -23.72
C GLN A 125 -10.92 1.74 -24.05
N SER A 126 -10.82 0.83 -23.08
CA SER A 126 -10.21 -0.48 -23.32
C SER A 126 -11.06 -1.32 -24.28
N THR A 127 -10.38 -2.05 -25.16
CA THR A 127 -10.98 -3.04 -26.07
C THR A 127 -10.63 -4.47 -25.68
N SER A 128 -9.80 -4.65 -24.65
CA SER A 128 -9.33 -5.95 -24.15
C SER A 128 -10.20 -6.41 -22.99
N GLU A 129 -10.84 -7.58 -23.12
CA GLU A 129 -11.63 -8.16 -22.01
C GLU A 129 -10.77 -8.40 -20.76
N TYR A 130 -9.51 -8.81 -20.96
CA TYR A 130 -8.55 -9.02 -19.86
C TYR A 130 -8.26 -7.72 -19.10
N GLU A 131 -8.04 -6.61 -19.80
CA GLU A 131 -7.81 -5.32 -19.15
C GLU A 131 -9.08 -4.84 -18.44
N LYS A 132 -10.25 -5.01 -19.06
CA LYS A 132 -11.53 -4.68 -18.44
C LYS A 132 -11.76 -5.44 -17.15
N GLU A 133 -11.44 -6.73 -17.11
CA GLU A 133 -11.53 -7.54 -15.89
C GLU A 133 -10.64 -6.93 -14.78
N LYS A 134 -9.38 -6.59 -15.10
CA LYS A 134 -8.45 -6.01 -14.12
C LYS A 134 -8.84 -4.61 -13.66
N LEU A 135 -9.37 -3.77 -14.54
CA LEU A 135 -9.89 -2.45 -14.20
C LEU A 135 -11.13 -2.56 -13.28
N ASN A 136 -12.05 -3.49 -13.58
CA ASN A 136 -13.20 -3.76 -12.72
C ASN A 136 -12.78 -4.28 -11.33
N GLU A 137 -11.79 -5.18 -11.25
CA GLU A 137 -11.25 -5.64 -9.96
C GLU A 137 -10.70 -4.48 -9.11
N ARG A 138 -10.03 -3.52 -9.74
CA ARG A 138 -9.48 -2.33 -9.06
C ARG A 138 -10.59 -1.39 -8.61
N LEU A 139 -11.57 -1.13 -9.47
CA LEU A 139 -12.74 -0.29 -9.18
C LEU A 139 -13.54 -0.85 -7.98
N ALA A 140 -13.77 -2.16 -7.97
CA ALA A 140 -14.49 -2.84 -6.89
C ALA A 140 -13.76 -2.80 -5.53
N LYS A 141 -12.44 -2.59 -5.53
CA LYS A 141 -11.64 -2.46 -4.28
C LYS A 141 -11.60 -1.03 -3.75
N LEU A 142 -11.93 -0.03 -4.58
CA LEU A 142 -11.94 1.38 -4.22
C LEU A 142 -13.33 1.92 -3.86
N SER A 143 -14.39 1.20 -4.25
CA SER A 143 -15.78 1.55 -3.98
C SER A 143 -16.33 1.00 -2.67
#